data_AF-W6KUW7-F1
#
_entry.id   AF-W6KUW7-F1
#
_cell.length_a   1.000
_cell.length_b   1.000
_cell.length_c   1.000
_cell.angle_alpha   90.00
_cell.angle_beta   90.00
_cell.angle_gamma   90.00
#
_symmetry.space_group_name_H-M   'P 1'
#
loop_
_entity.id
_entity.type
_entity.pdbx_description
1 polymer ?
#
loop_
_entity_poly.entity_id
_entity_poly.type
_entity_poly.pdbx_seq_one_letter_code
_entity_poly.pdbx_strand_id
1 'polypeptide(L)'
;MKTLNFSFFRHFTWKSPLTTSSSDQVECHTKGGNERLAGACLDLLQRCGRAGKDKGEGDPPIDFTSTEGLSKVMDMLLRESYHTPADQFDIVYDALCSPLARDDIQVRQMLMIVLESITPIHIYHLFESEDLIRPVVDQLDEAAGAARRLSLQKYIHFLLGKGEVPDGLTTEEVLRAYTEDFKEAFPITALSSAFVKLETHAMRIATQAKLIKLLMELCAAFDKERSGKVKLAEVQHTAEEVLGKEKASQLLAGAPTDMDGNLSYAHLTALLTRPPPPLSG
;
A
#
# COMPACT_ATOMS: atom_id res chain seq x y z
N MET A 1 37.54 -3.93 18.57
CA MET A 1 36.46 -2.98 18.22
C MET A 1 36.62 -2.59 16.77
N LYS A 2 35.83 -3.18 15.86
CA LYS A 2 35.75 -2.76 14.47
C LYS A 2 34.45 -1.98 14.32
N THR A 3 34.56 -0.75 13.84
CA THR A 3 33.45 0.14 13.49
C THR A 3 32.55 -0.56 12.46
N LEU A 4 31.34 -0.95 12.87
CA LEU A 4 30.31 -1.42 11.96
C LEU A 4 29.86 -0.24 11.10
N ASN A 5 30.00 -0.39 9.78
CA ASN A 5 29.68 0.63 8.80
C ASN A 5 28.15 0.64 8.60
N PHE A 6 27.47 1.66 9.14
CA PHE A 6 26.00 1.82 9.10
C PHE A 6 25.43 2.13 7.69
N SER A 7 26.22 1.97 6.63
CA SER A 7 25.82 2.22 5.25
C SER A 7 24.92 1.12 4.64
N PHE A 8 24.62 0.05 5.38
CA PHE A 8 23.89 -1.12 4.85
C PHE A 8 22.39 -0.89 4.64
N PHE A 9 21.76 0.05 5.36
CA PHE A 9 20.31 0.30 5.30
C PHE A 9 19.87 1.28 4.20
N ARG A 10 20.74 1.62 3.24
CA ARG A 10 20.56 2.82 2.42
C ARG A 10 19.63 2.70 1.20
N HIS A 11 18.92 1.59 1.00
CA HIS A 11 18.05 1.38 -0.17
C HIS A 11 16.63 0.85 0.10
N PHE A 12 16.12 0.92 1.34
CA PHE A 12 14.71 0.61 1.64
C PHE A 12 13.78 1.81 1.46
N THR A 13 13.81 2.46 0.29
CA THR A 13 12.80 3.46 -0.07
C THR A 13 12.20 3.11 -1.42
N TRP A 14 11.29 2.15 -1.43
CA TRP A 14 10.35 2.07 -2.53
C TRP A 14 9.45 3.30 -2.48
N LYS A 15 9.61 4.21 -3.45
CA LYS A 15 8.59 5.18 -3.80
C LYS A 15 7.41 4.41 -4.38
N SER A 16 6.51 3.99 -3.51
CA SER A 16 5.21 3.52 -3.93
C SER A 16 4.49 4.66 -4.67
N PRO A 17 3.66 4.39 -5.70
CA PRO A 17 2.77 5.40 -6.27
C PRO A 17 1.87 6.07 -5.21
N LEU A 18 1.78 5.46 -4.03
CA LEU A 18 1.08 5.91 -2.83
C LEU A 18 1.78 7.06 -2.07
N THR A 19 3.03 7.42 -2.41
CA THR A 19 3.79 8.48 -1.73
C THR A 19 4.06 9.68 -2.62
N THR A 20 3.04 10.52 -2.86
CA THR A 20 3.27 11.95 -3.12
C THR A 20 3.06 12.70 -1.81
N SER A 21 4.08 12.67 -0.95
CA SER A 21 4.20 13.56 0.21
C SER A 21 5.39 14.48 -0.01
N SER A 22 5.19 15.75 0.35
CA SER A 22 6.12 16.87 0.22
C SER A 22 7.55 16.53 0.66
N SER A 23 8.52 17.01 -0.12
CA SER A 23 9.94 16.68 -0.06
C SER A 23 10.65 17.03 1.26
N ASP A 24 9.99 17.78 2.17
CA ASP A 24 10.62 18.27 3.42
C ASP A 24 10.31 17.41 4.65
N GLN A 25 9.39 16.43 4.59
CA GLN A 25 9.06 15.55 5.74
C GLN A 25 9.80 14.20 5.73
N VAL A 26 10.47 13.85 4.63
CA VAL A 26 11.10 12.53 4.43
C VAL A 26 12.42 12.37 5.19
N GLU A 27 13.16 13.46 5.46
CA GLU A 27 14.50 13.38 6.06
C GLU A 27 14.53 13.21 7.59
N CYS A 28 13.47 13.64 8.31
CA CYS A 28 13.45 13.56 9.77
C CYS A 28 12.92 12.20 10.29
N HIS A 29 11.94 11.61 9.60
CA HIS A 29 11.40 10.29 9.97
C HIS A 29 12.36 9.11 9.66
N THR A 30 13.27 9.28 8.70
CA THR A 30 14.12 8.19 8.20
C THR A 30 15.30 7.87 9.12
N LYS A 31 15.89 8.84 9.82
CA LYS A 31 17.02 8.56 10.75
C LYS A 31 16.59 7.77 11.98
N GLY A 32 15.52 8.20 12.66
CA GLY A 32 15.01 7.52 13.86
C GLY A 32 14.38 6.15 13.55
N GLY A 33 13.73 6.01 12.39
CA GLY A 33 13.19 4.72 11.93
C GLY A 33 14.28 3.68 11.68
N ASN A 34 15.39 4.09 11.06
CA ASN A 34 16.51 3.18 10.75
C ASN A 34 17.24 2.68 12.01
N GLU A 35 17.38 3.52 13.05
CA GLU A 35 17.99 3.11 14.33
C GLU A 35 17.10 2.13 15.10
N ARG A 36 15.78 2.36 15.13
CA ARG A 36 14.81 1.45 15.74
C ARG A 36 14.78 0.11 15.02
N LEU A 37 14.79 0.11 13.70
CA LEU A 37 14.85 -1.10 12.89
C LEU A 37 16.15 -1.86 13.13
N ALA A 38 17.30 -1.19 13.11
CA ALA A 38 18.58 -1.83 13.37
C ALA A 38 18.65 -2.46 14.78
N GLY A 39 18.12 -1.79 15.80
CA GLY A 39 17.98 -2.34 17.14
C GLY A 39 17.12 -3.60 17.18
N ALA A 40 15.92 -3.53 16.60
CA ALA A 40 15.02 -4.68 16.50
C ALA A 40 15.66 -5.86 15.77
N CYS A 41 16.38 -5.63 14.66
CA CYS A 41 17.11 -6.66 13.93
C CYS A 41 18.18 -7.34 14.78
N LEU A 42 18.96 -6.57 15.56
CA LEU A 42 20.00 -7.13 16.44
C LEU A 42 19.40 -7.99 17.55
N ASP A 43 18.29 -7.55 18.13
CA ASP A 43 17.60 -8.27 19.21
C ASP A 43 16.92 -9.55 18.68
N LEU A 44 16.34 -9.51 17.47
CA LEU A 44 15.82 -10.70 16.79
C LEU A 44 16.94 -11.72 16.46
N LEU A 45 18.11 -11.25 16.01
CA LEU A 45 19.27 -12.13 15.76
C LEU A 45 19.78 -12.80 17.04
N GLN A 46 19.82 -12.07 18.16
CA GLN A 46 20.20 -12.65 19.45
C GLN A 46 19.24 -13.78 19.85
N ARG A 47 17.94 -13.60 19.61
CA ARG A 47 16.93 -14.62 19.89
C ARG A 47 17.03 -15.83 18.96
N CYS A 48 17.32 -15.62 17.68
CA CYS A 48 17.63 -16.71 16.74
C CYS A 48 18.90 -17.49 17.16
N GLY A 49 19.92 -16.79 17.65
CA GLY A 49 21.19 -17.39 18.08
C GLY A 49 21.08 -18.21 19.37
N ARG A 50 20.20 -17.82 20.30
CA ARG A 50 19.93 -18.55 21.56
C ARG A 50 19.16 -19.85 21.34
N ALA A 51 18.46 -20.02 20.21
CA ALA A 51 17.81 -21.28 19.87
C ALA A 51 18.81 -22.46 19.71
N GLY A 52 20.12 -22.16 19.53
CA GLY A 52 21.16 -23.17 19.31
C GLY A 52 22.30 -23.23 20.33
N LYS A 53 22.42 -22.31 21.30
CA LYS A 53 23.55 -22.28 22.27
C LYS A 53 23.09 -21.89 23.67
N ASP A 54 23.52 -22.71 24.63
CA ASP A 54 23.35 -22.61 26.09
C ASP A 54 21.91 -22.62 26.63
N LYS A 55 21.48 -23.84 26.99
CA LYS A 55 20.33 -24.10 27.85
C LYS A 55 20.65 -23.64 29.28
N GLY A 56 20.28 -22.42 29.62
CA GLY A 56 20.03 -22.07 31.02
C GLY A 56 18.74 -22.75 31.49
N GLU A 57 18.77 -23.38 32.66
CA GLU A 57 17.58 -23.96 33.30
C GLU A 57 16.52 -22.85 33.51
N GLY A 58 15.46 -22.83 32.71
CA GLY A 58 14.30 -21.97 32.98
C GLY A 58 13.45 -21.56 31.78
N ASP A 59 14.03 -21.40 30.59
CA ASP A 59 13.26 -20.96 29.41
C ASP A 59 12.83 -22.16 28.55
N PRO A 60 11.54 -22.27 28.20
CA PRO A 60 11.07 -23.32 27.29
C PRO A 60 11.75 -23.16 25.91
N PRO A 61 12.09 -24.27 25.23
CA PRO A 61 12.73 -24.21 23.92
C PRO A 61 11.81 -23.50 22.92
N ILE A 62 12.36 -22.54 22.18
CA ILE A 62 11.65 -21.90 21.06
C ILE A 62 11.29 -22.99 20.06
N ASP A 63 10.03 -23.04 19.63
CA ASP A 63 9.61 -24.02 18.66
C ASP A 63 10.32 -23.82 17.31
N PHE A 64 10.47 -24.91 16.55
CA PHE A 64 11.17 -24.90 15.27
C PHE A 64 10.53 -23.96 14.24
N THR A 65 9.20 -23.87 14.20
CA THR A 65 8.44 -23.07 13.24
C THR A 65 8.60 -21.57 13.49
N SER A 66 8.62 -21.14 14.74
CA SER A 66 8.93 -19.76 15.13
C SER A 66 10.38 -19.40 14.83
N THR A 67 11.31 -20.33 15.05
CA THR A 67 12.74 -20.10 14.73
C THR A 67 12.95 -19.96 13.22
N GLU A 68 12.28 -20.80 12.42
CA GLU A 68 12.30 -20.71 10.95
C GLU A 68 11.69 -19.38 10.46
N GLY A 69 10.55 -18.97 11.02
CA GLY A 69 9.89 -17.70 10.69
C GLY A 69 10.78 -16.49 10.97
N LEU A 70 11.41 -16.42 12.15
CA LEU A 70 12.36 -15.37 12.47
C LEU A 70 13.60 -15.40 11.57
N SER A 71 14.12 -16.59 11.23
CA SER A 71 15.23 -16.72 10.29
C SER A 71 14.88 -16.18 8.91
N LYS A 72 13.65 -16.42 8.41
CA LYS A 72 13.18 -15.86 7.13
C LYS A 72 13.09 -14.33 7.16
N VAL A 73 12.58 -13.76 8.26
CA VAL A 73 12.57 -12.30 8.46
C VAL A 73 14.00 -11.74 8.44
N MET A 74 14.94 -12.39 9.13
CA MET A 74 16.32 -11.93 9.14
C MET A 74 17.00 -12.08 7.78
N ASP A 75 16.76 -13.18 7.07
CA ASP A 75 17.28 -13.37 5.71
C ASP A 75 16.72 -12.30 4.77
N MET A 76 15.43 -11.98 4.85
CA MET A 76 14.79 -10.90 4.08
C MET A 76 15.40 -9.53 4.36
N LEU A 77 15.75 -9.22 5.62
CA LEU A 77 16.28 -7.91 6.02
C LEU A 77 17.78 -7.75 5.75
N LEU A 78 18.55 -8.83 5.85
CA LEU A 78 20.02 -8.80 5.79
C LEU A 78 20.58 -9.21 4.43
N ARG A 79 19.85 -10.00 3.66
CA ARG A 79 20.27 -10.40 2.32
C ARG A 79 19.64 -9.49 1.28
N GLU A 80 20.39 -9.18 0.23
CA GLU A 80 19.85 -8.56 -0.98
C GLU A 80 19.03 -9.58 -1.78
N SER A 81 17.92 -10.04 -1.21
CA SER A 81 16.94 -10.89 -1.89
C SER A 81 15.86 -10.03 -2.53
N TYR A 82 15.55 -10.31 -3.80
CA TYR A 82 14.45 -9.67 -4.51
C TYR A 82 13.10 -10.21 -4.02
N HIS A 83 12.55 -9.61 -2.97
CA HIS A 83 11.17 -9.85 -2.53
C HIS A 83 10.27 -8.72 -3.01
N THR A 84 9.07 -9.06 -3.49
CA THR A 84 8.03 -8.05 -3.71
C THR A 84 7.52 -7.53 -2.36
N PRO A 85 6.92 -6.32 -2.29
CA PRO A 85 6.36 -5.82 -1.03
C PRO A 85 5.37 -6.77 -0.35
N ALA A 86 4.57 -7.48 -1.15
CA ALA A 86 3.64 -8.48 -0.63
C ALA A 86 4.34 -9.74 -0.10
N ASP A 87 5.44 -10.19 -0.71
CA ASP A 87 6.25 -11.29 -0.17
C ASP A 87 6.91 -10.90 1.15
N GLN A 88 7.41 -9.66 1.24
CA GLN A 88 7.97 -9.12 2.48
C GLN A 88 6.91 -9.07 3.58
N PHE A 89 5.71 -8.60 3.25
CA PHE A 89 4.57 -8.62 4.16
C PHE A 89 4.23 -10.03 4.63
N ASP A 90 4.15 -11.01 3.74
CA ASP A 90 3.84 -12.41 4.11
C ASP A 90 4.88 -12.99 5.06
N ILE A 91 6.18 -12.78 4.80
CA ILE A 91 7.27 -13.25 5.66
C ILE A 91 7.13 -12.70 7.08
N VAL A 92 6.86 -11.39 7.22
CA VAL A 92 6.73 -10.74 8.52
C VAL A 92 5.40 -11.12 9.19
N TYR A 93 4.31 -11.19 8.44
CA TYR A 93 2.99 -11.56 8.95
C TYR A 93 2.95 -13.01 9.46
N ASP A 94 3.58 -13.95 8.75
CA ASP A 94 3.73 -15.33 9.19
C ASP A 94 4.53 -15.42 10.50
N ALA A 95 5.63 -14.66 10.61
CA ALA A 95 6.40 -14.58 11.84
C ALA A 95 5.60 -13.98 13.01
N LEU A 96 4.79 -12.94 12.75
CA LEU A 96 3.88 -12.33 13.72
C LEU A 96 2.79 -13.31 14.19
N CYS A 97 2.32 -14.18 13.29
CA CYS A 97 1.31 -15.18 13.59
C CYS A 97 1.87 -16.41 14.34
N SER A 98 3.18 -16.55 14.46
CA SER A 98 3.83 -17.71 15.08
C SER A 98 3.63 -17.76 16.61
N PRO A 99 3.69 -18.96 17.23
CA PRO A 99 3.49 -19.10 18.68
C PRO A 99 4.41 -18.20 19.50
N LEU A 100 5.69 -18.08 19.14
CA LEU A 100 6.64 -17.20 19.84
C LEU A 100 6.19 -15.73 19.88
N ALA A 101 5.65 -15.18 18.79
CA ALA A 101 5.15 -13.80 18.77
C ALA A 101 3.81 -13.64 19.52
N ARG A 102 3.08 -14.75 19.72
CA ARG A 102 1.88 -14.79 20.57
C ARG A 102 2.21 -14.87 22.06
N ASP A 103 3.33 -15.49 22.42
CA ASP A 103 3.68 -15.66 23.83
C ASP A 103 4.64 -14.56 24.31
N ASP A 104 5.49 -14.04 23.43
CA ASP A 104 6.48 -13.01 23.75
C ASP A 104 6.11 -11.63 23.15
N ILE A 105 5.74 -10.70 24.03
CA ILE A 105 5.38 -9.33 23.63
C ILE A 105 6.54 -8.56 23.00
N GLN A 106 7.79 -8.82 23.41
CA GLN A 106 8.96 -8.14 22.86
C GLN A 106 9.21 -8.60 21.43
N VAL A 107 9.12 -9.91 21.16
CA VAL A 107 9.24 -10.47 19.79
C VAL A 107 8.20 -9.85 18.88
N ARG A 108 6.95 -9.77 19.34
CA ARG A 108 5.87 -9.11 18.60
C ARG A 108 6.17 -7.64 18.33
N GLN A 109 6.66 -6.88 19.32
CA GLN A 109 7.02 -5.47 19.15
C GLN A 109 8.15 -5.28 18.12
N MET A 110 9.18 -6.14 18.16
CA MET A 110 10.26 -6.12 17.17
C MET A 110 9.73 -6.38 15.76
N LEU A 111 8.88 -7.40 15.59
CA LEU A 111 8.27 -7.72 14.31
C LEU A 111 7.31 -6.62 13.82
N MET A 112 6.62 -5.91 14.72
CA MET A 112 5.82 -4.74 14.38
C MET A 112 6.68 -3.57 13.88
N ILE A 113 7.87 -3.35 14.46
CA ILE A 113 8.84 -2.37 13.94
C ILE A 113 9.30 -2.76 12.53
N VAL A 114 9.54 -4.05 12.30
CA VAL A 114 9.87 -4.54 10.95
C VAL A 114 8.70 -4.27 10.00
N LEU A 115 7.46 -4.59 10.40
CA LEU A 115 6.26 -4.36 9.60
C LEU A 115 6.08 -2.87 9.24
N GLU A 116 6.31 -1.96 10.19
CA GLU A 116 6.32 -0.50 9.97
C GLU A 116 7.29 -0.09 8.86
N SER A 117 8.47 -0.72 8.82
CA SER A 117 9.52 -0.37 7.85
C SER A 117 9.26 -0.86 6.42
N ILE A 118 8.45 -1.90 6.25
CA ILE A 118 8.21 -2.53 4.94
C ILE A 118 6.82 -2.24 4.34
N THR A 119 5.89 -1.69 5.13
CA THR A 119 4.52 -1.42 4.66
C THR A 119 4.20 0.08 4.56
N PRO A 120 3.27 0.47 3.67
CA PRO A 120 2.69 1.81 3.71
C PRO A 120 2.10 2.13 5.09
N ILE A 121 2.31 3.36 5.56
CA ILE A 121 1.94 3.79 6.92
C ILE A 121 0.45 3.54 7.27
N HIS A 122 -0.46 3.59 6.28
CA HIS A 122 -1.89 3.34 6.51
C HIS A 122 -2.18 1.85 6.78
N ILE A 123 -1.39 0.95 6.19
CA ILE A 123 -1.46 -0.49 6.50
C ILE A 123 -0.89 -0.72 7.90
N TYR A 124 0.29 -0.18 8.22
CA TYR A 124 0.87 -0.30 9.56
C TYR A 124 -0.10 0.18 10.67
N HIS A 125 -0.71 1.36 10.52
CA HIS A 125 -1.66 1.87 11.52
C HIS A 125 -2.88 0.97 11.72
N LEU A 126 -3.30 0.22 10.70
CA LEU A 126 -4.37 -0.77 10.85
C LEU A 126 -3.92 -1.90 11.79
N PHE A 127 -2.72 -2.43 11.61
CA PHE A 127 -2.15 -3.47 12.49
C PHE A 127 -1.83 -2.96 13.90
N GLU A 128 -1.48 -1.68 14.03
CA GLU A 128 -1.25 -1.03 15.33
C GLU A 128 -2.56 -0.83 16.11
N SER A 129 -3.65 -0.52 15.41
CA SER A 129 -4.94 -0.19 16.03
C SER A 129 -5.81 -1.42 16.31
N GLU A 130 -5.67 -2.49 15.51
CA GLU A 130 -6.55 -3.64 15.51
C GLU A 130 -5.77 -4.94 15.72
N ASP A 131 -6.36 -5.90 16.44
CA ASP A 131 -5.73 -7.21 16.63
C ASP A 131 -5.93 -8.11 15.40
N LEU A 132 -5.11 -7.85 14.37
CA LEU A 132 -5.05 -8.63 13.12
C LEU A 132 -4.09 -9.83 13.20
N ILE A 133 -3.34 -9.93 14.30
CA ILE A 133 -2.28 -10.92 14.52
C ILE A 133 -2.79 -12.07 15.38
N ARG A 134 -3.52 -11.74 16.45
CA ARG A 134 -4.18 -12.71 17.34
C ARG A 134 -5.68 -12.58 17.13
N PRO A 135 -6.30 -13.40 16.27
CA PRO A 135 -7.75 -13.52 16.36
C PRO A 135 -8.08 -14.00 17.78
N VAL A 136 -8.79 -13.17 18.55
CA VAL A 136 -9.17 -13.36 19.97
C VAL A 136 -10.15 -14.53 20.19
N VAL A 137 -10.05 -15.61 19.42
CA VAL A 137 -10.97 -16.73 19.53
C VAL A 137 -10.19 -18.03 19.46
N ASP A 138 -9.81 -18.53 20.63
CA ASP A 138 -9.40 -19.92 20.89
C ASP A 138 -10.54 -20.96 20.59
N GLN A 139 -11.51 -20.59 19.74
CA GLN A 139 -12.71 -21.36 19.38
C GLN A 139 -13.07 -21.28 17.88
N LEU A 140 -12.30 -20.55 17.07
CA LEU A 140 -12.45 -20.66 15.62
C LEU A 140 -11.82 -21.97 15.17
N ASP A 141 -12.53 -22.74 14.36
CA ASP A 141 -11.90 -23.88 13.71
C ASP A 141 -10.70 -23.41 12.85
N GLU A 142 -9.71 -24.28 12.67
CA GLU A 142 -8.51 -23.99 11.88
C GLU A 142 -8.83 -23.47 10.47
N ALA A 143 -9.94 -23.93 9.88
CA ALA A 143 -10.36 -23.53 8.54
C ALA A 143 -10.86 -22.08 8.48
N ALA A 144 -11.61 -21.63 9.48
CA ALA A 144 -12.11 -20.27 9.61
C ALA A 144 -10.98 -19.29 9.98
N GLY A 145 -10.01 -19.75 10.79
CA GLY A 145 -8.76 -19.02 11.02
C GLY A 145 -7.95 -18.84 9.72
N ALA A 146 -7.80 -19.90 8.93
CA ALA A 146 -7.12 -19.86 7.64
C ALA A 146 -7.84 -18.97 6.62
N ALA A 147 -9.17 -19.07 6.52
CA ALA A 147 -9.98 -18.23 5.64
C ALA A 147 -9.85 -16.74 5.98
N ARG A 148 -9.87 -16.40 7.27
CA ARG A 148 -9.69 -15.03 7.75
C ARG A 148 -8.31 -14.47 7.40
N ARG A 149 -7.24 -15.26 7.59
CA ARG A 149 -5.88 -14.87 7.17
C ARG A 149 -5.80 -14.67 5.66
N LEU A 150 -6.40 -15.56 4.89
CA LEU A 150 -6.44 -15.46 3.43
C LEU A 150 -7.15 -14.18 2.98
N SER A 151 -8.27 -13.80 3.60
CA SER A 151 -8.98 -12.55 3.29
C SER A 151 -8.12 -11.32 3.60
N LEU A 152 -7.44 -11.30 4.75
CA LEU A 152 -6.48 -10.23 5.09
C LEU A 152 -5.36 -10.15 4.05
N GLN A 153 -4.72 -11.28 3.73
CA GLN A 153 -3.61 -11.33 2.78
C GLN A 153 -4.05 -10.84 1.40
N LYS A 154 -5.20 -11.30 0.88
CA LYS A 154 -5.74 -10.82 -0.40
C LYS A 154 -5.94 -9.30 -0.41
N TYR A 155 -6.54 -8.76 0.64
CA TYR A 155 -6.75 -7.32 0.75
C TYR A 155 -5.43 -6.55 0.80
N ILE A 156 -4.50 -6.94 1.67
CA ILE A 156 -3.19 -6.29 1.79
C ILE A 156 -2.36 -6.44 0.51
N HIS A 157 -2.33 -7.63 -0.12
CA HIS A 157 -1.61 -7.86 -1.38
C HIS A 157 -2.13 -6.98 -2.50
N PHE A 158 -3.45 -6.80 -2.58
CA PHE A 158 -4.05 -5.89 -3.55
C PHE A 158 -3.59 -4.45 -3.31
N LEU A 159 -3.56 -3.99 -2.06
CA LEU A 159 -3.05 -2.66 -1.68
C LEU A 159 -1.55 -2.49 -1.94
N LEU A 160 -0.79 -3.58 -1.88
CA LEU A 160 0.65 -3.63 -2.19
C LEU A 160 0.94 -3.85 -3.69
N GLY A 161 -0.11 -3.94 -4.53
CA GLY A 161 0.03 -4.03 -5.98
C GLY A 161 0.30 -5.43 -6.54
N LYS A 162 0.12 -6.50 -5.76
CA LYS A 162 0.26 -7.91 -6.20
C LYS A 162 -1.05 -8.52 -6.72
N GLY A 163 -2.15 -7.77 -6.70
CA GLY A 163 -3.46 -8.25 -7.16
C GLY A 163 -3.63 -8.12 -8.68
N GLU A 164 -3.83 -9.24 -9.37
CA GLU A 164 -4.35 -9.22 -10.75
C GLU A 164 -5.83 -8.83 -10.73
N VAL A 165 -6.21 -7.89 -11.59
CA VAL A 165 -7.61 -7.51 -11.80
C VAL A 165 -8.17 -8.47 -12.87
N PRO A 166 -9.15 -9.32 -12.54
CA PRO A 166 -9.71 -10.26 -13.51
C PRO A 166 -10.31 -9.54 -14.72
N ASP A 167 -10.30 -10.22 -15.87
CA ASP A 167 -10.87 -9.68 -17.11
C ASP A 167 -12.34 -9.27 -16.90
N GLY A 168 -12.66 -8.05 -17.34
CA GLY A 168 -14.00 -7.47 -17.24
C GLY A 168 -14.33 -6.79 -15.91
N LEU A 169 -13.44 -6.84 -14.92
CA LEU A 169 -13.58 -6.08 -13.67
C LEU A 169 -12.66 -4.86 -13.66
N THR A 170 -13.08 -3.84 -12.93
CA THR A 170 -12.27 -2.66 -12.61
C THR A 170 -11.53 -2.86 -11.29
N THR A 171 -10.42 -2.14 -11.13
CA THR A 171 -9.66 -2.12 -9.87
C THR A 171 -10.55 -1.75 -8.68
N GLU A 172 -11.50 -0.85 -8.84
CA GLU A 172 -12.46 -0.45 -7.80
C GLU A 172 -13.43 -1.55 -7.42
N GLU A 173 -13.90 -2.35 -8.38
CA GLU A 173 -14.82 -3.46 -8.12
C GLU A 173 -14.11 -4.56 -7.34
N VAL A 174 -12.87 -4.90 -7.74
CA VAL A 174 -12.04 -5.87 -7.00
C VAL A 174 -11.70 -5.36 -5.61
N LEU A 175 -11.29 -4.09 -5.49
CA LEU A 175 -10.99 -3.47 -4.19
C LEU A 175 -12.22 -3.48 -3.28
N ARG A 176 -13.42 -3.19 -3.82
CA ARG A 176 -14.66 -3.23 -3.05
C ARG A 176 -14.97 -4.63 -2.58
N ALA A 177 -14.85 -5.65 -3.45
CA ALA A 177 -15.06 -7.04 -3.07
C ALA A 177 -14.11 -7.47 -1.93
N TYR A 178 -12.81 -7.21 -2.06
CA TYR A 178 -11.85 -7.55 -1.00
C TYR A 178 -12.05 -6.75 0.28
N THR A 179 -12.50 -5.49 0.18
CA THR A 179 -12.88 -4.68 1.34
C THR A 179 -14.06 -5.29 2.09
N GLU A 180 -15.10 -5.76 1.37
CA GLU A 180 -16.26 -6.40 1.99
C GLU A 180 -15.88 -7.77 2.59
N ASP A 181 -15.15 -8.62 1.87
CA ASP A 181 -14.62 -9.89 2.40
C ASP A 181 -13.77 -9.66 3.67
N PHE A 182 -13.00 -8.57 3.71
CA PHE A 182 -12.21 -8.18 4.88
C PHE A 182 -13.11 -7.74 6.05
N LYS A 183 -14.13 -6.91 5.81
CA LYS A 183 -15.09 -6.48 6.84
C LYS A 183 -15.86 -7.66 7.42
N GLU A 184 -16.26 -8.62 6.58
CA GLU A 184 -16.90 -9.85 7.03
C GLU A 184 -15.96 -10.69 7.92
N ALA A 185 -14.70 -10.83 7.52
CA ALA A 185 -13.70 -11.57 8.26
C ALA A 185 -13.23 -10.85 9.55
N PHE A 186 -13.30 -9.51 9.59
CA PHE A 186 -12.89 -8.67 10.72
C PHE A 186 -13.94 -7.60 11.07
N PRO A 187 -15.14 -7.96 11.58
CA PRO A 187 -16.24 -7.01 11.75
C PRO A 187 -15.92 -5.80 12.65
N ILE A 188 -15.09 -6.00 13.67
CA ILE A 188 -14.66 -4.94 14.59
C ILE A 188 -13.90 -3.82 13.85
N THR A 189 -13.15 -4.18 12.81
CA THR A 189 -12.33 -3.23 12.03
C THR A 189 -13.18 -2.28 11.19
N ALA A 190 -14.43 -2.63 10.88
CA ALA A 190 -15.32 -1.76 10.10
C ALA A 190 -15.63 -0.43 10.81
N LEU A 191 -15.52 -0.38 12.14
CA LEU A 191 -15.68 0.83 12.95
C LEU A 191 -14.35 1.51 13.27
N SER A 192 -13.22 0.93 12.84
CA SER A 192 -11.89 1.43 13.13
C SER A 192 -11.57 2.67 12.31
N SER A 193 -11.15 3.74 12.98
CA SER A 193 -10.71 4.96 12.29
C SER A 193 -9.48 4.72 11.40
N ALA A 194 -8.62 3.77 11.75
CA ALA A 194 -7.46 3.38 10.94
C ALA A 194 -7.91 2.70 9.65
N PHE A 195 -8.88 1.79 9.75
CA PHE A 195 -9.44 1.11 8.59
C PHE A 195 -10.19 2.07 7.65
N VAL A 196 -11.05 2.96 8.18
CA VAL A 196 -11.77 3.96 7.38
C VAL A 196 -10.80 4.85 6.60
N LYS A 197 -9.68 5.25 7.21
CA LYS A 197 -8.62 6.01 6.52
C LYS A 197 -7.95 5.18 5.43
N LEU A 198 -7.64 3.92 5.69
CA LEU A 198 -7.06 3.01 4.70
C LEU A 198 -7.99 2.80 3.51
N GLU A 199 -9.27 2.49 3.75
CA GLU A 199 -10.30 2.29 2.73
C GLU A 199 -10.46 3.55 1.87
N THR A 200 -10.59 4.72 2.51
CA THR A 200 -10.71 6.01 1.81
C THR A 200 -9.49 6.28 0.94
N HIS A 201 -8.29 6.02 1.46
CA HIS A 201 -7.05 6.21 0.72
C HIS A 201 -6.97 5.27 -0.48
N ALA A 202 -7.22 3.98 -0.27
CA ALA A 202 -7.19 2.96 -1.32
C ALA A 202 -8.19 3.28 -2.44
N MET A 203 -9.43 3.63 -2.08
CA MET A 203 -10.47 3.98 -3.04
C MET A 203 -10.12 5.24 -3.83
N ARG A 204 -9.53 6.25 -3.18
CA ARG A 204 -9.06 7.46 -3.86
C ARG A 204 -8.01 7.13 -4.92
N ILE A 205 -7.05 6.26 -4.61
CA ILE A 205 -6.01 5.85 -5.57
C ILE A 205 -6.60 5.06 -6.73
N ALA A 206 -7.49 4.10 -6.45
CA ALA A 206 -8.15 3.33 -7.50
C ALA A 206 -8.94 4.25 -8.44
N THR A 207 -9.73 5.17 -7.87
CA THR A 207 -10.51 6.16 -8.64
C THR A 207 -9.60 7.10 -9.46
N GLN A 208 -8.49 7.55 -8.88
CA GLN A 208 -7.54 8.41 -9.58
C GLN A 208 -6.84 7.67 -10.73
N ALA A 209 -6.47 6.41 -10.53
CA ALA A 209 -5.89 5.57 -11.58
C ALA A 209 -6.88 5.37 -12.73
N LYS A 210 -8.16 5.09 -12.42
CA LYS A 210 -9.22 5.01 -13.43
C LYS A 210 -9.43 6.32 -14.17
N LEU A 211 -9.46 7.45 -13.46
CA LEU A 211 -9.58 8.77 -14.08
C LEU A 211 -8.44 9.02 -15.06
N ILE A 212 -7.19 8.75 -14.67
CA ILE A 212 -6.02 8.88 -15.56
C ILE A 212 -6.17 7.98 -16.78
N LYS A 213 -6.55 6.71 -16.59
CA LYS A 213 -6.77 5.77 -17.69
C LYS A 213 -7.82 6.29 -18.68
N LEU A 214 -8.99 6.72 -18.19
CA LEU A 214 -10.07 7.24 -19.02
C LEU A 214 -9.65 8.53 -19.75
N LEU A 215 -8.89 9.41 -19.11
CA LEU A 215 -8.37 10.62 -19.75
C LEU A 215 -7.38 10.29 -20.87
N MET A 216 -6.51 9.29 -20.66
CA MET A 216 -5.57 8.83 -21.69
C MET A 216 -6.30 8.17 -22.87
N GLU A 217 -7.31 7.34 -22.60
CA GLU A 217 -8.17 6.74 -23.64
C GLU A 217 -8.92 7.80 -24.44
N LEU A 218 -9.47 8.82 -23.76
CA LEU A 218 -10.11 9.96 -24.41
C LEU A 218 -9.13 10.73 -25.30
N CYS A 219 -7.94 11.03 -24.82
CA CYS A 219 -6.91 11.70 -25.62
C CYS A 219 -6.54 10.87 -26.86
N ALA A 220 -6.36 9.56 -26.71
CA ALA A 220 -6.06 8.65 -27.81
C ALA A 220 -7.21 8.53 -28.83
N ALA A 221 -8.46 8.73 -28.42
CA ALA A 221 -9.60 8.74 -29.33
C ALA A 221 -9.58 9.95 -30.28
N PHE A 222 -9.09 11.11 -29.83
CA PHE A 222 -8.92 12.31 -30.64
C PHE A 222 -7.60 12.32 -31.43
N ASP A 223 -6.51 11.85 -30.85
CA ASP A 223 -5.17 11.91 -31.45
C ASP A 223 -4.74 10.57 -32.05
N LYS A 224 -5.36 10.23 -33.19
CA LYS A 224 -5.04 9.00 -33.93
C LYS A 224 -3.58 8.92 -34.39
N GLU A 225 -2.93 10.08 -34.55
CA GLU A 225 -1.53 10.21 -34.98
C GLU A 225 -0.53 10.07 -33.82
N ARG A 226 -1.01 10.02 -32.56
CA ARG A 226 -0.18 9.95 -31.35
C ARG A 226 0.83 11.09 -31.25
N SER A 227 0.42 12.28 -31.68
CA SER A 227 1.20 13.51 -31.63
C SER A 227 1.37 14.08 -30.20
N GLY A 228 0.57 13.61 -29.23
CA GLY A 228 0.46 14.17 -27.88
C GLY A 228 -0.39 15.43 -27.82
N LYS A 229 -1.12 15.74 -28.89
CA LYS A 229 -1.96 16.92 -29.04
C LYS A 229 -3.29 16.57 -29.70
N VAL A 230 -4.33 17.35 -29.40
CA VAL A 230 -5.68 17.21 -29.96
C VAL A 230 -6.17 18.53 -30.51
N LYS A 231 -6.99 18.52 -31.56
CA LYS A 231 -7.58 19.75 -32.11
C LYS A 231 -8.68 20.25 -31.19
N LEU A 232 -8.60 21.51 -30.75
CA LEU A 232 -9.62 22.09 -29.86
C LEU A 232 -11.02 22.06 -30.49
N ALA A 233 -11.13 22.27 -31.80
CA ALA A 233 -12.41 22.26 -32.51
C ALA A 233 -13.12 20.89 -32.43
N GLU A 234 -12.37 19.78 -32.50
CA GLU A 234 -12.92 18.42 -32.41
C GLU A 234 -13.40 18.10 -30.98
N VAL A 235 -12.61 18.51 -30.00
CA VAL A 235 -12.98 18.41 -28.58
C VAL A 235 -14.22 19.25 -28.29
N GLN A 236 -14.28 20.48 -28.81
CA GLN A 236 -15.43 21.36 -28.65
C GLN A 236 -16.69 20.78 -29.27
N HIS A 237 -16.61 20.29 -30.50
CA HIS A 237 -17.76 19.66 -31.16
C HIS A 237 -18.30 18.48 -30.33
N THR A 238 -17.42 17.59 -29.88
CA THR A 238 -17.80 16.43 -29.06
C THR A 238 -18.38 16.86 -27.70
N ALA A 239 -17.79 17.86 -27.05
CA ALA A 239 -18.29 18.39 -25.78
C ALA A 239 -19.68 19.04 -25.94
N GLU A 240 -19.92 19.75 -27.04
CA GLU A 240 -21.22 20.35 -27.35
C GLU A 240 -22.30 19.28 -27.55
N GLU A 241 -21.97 18.15 -28.19
CA GLU A 241 -22.88 17.01 -28.36
C GLU A 241 -23.24 16.31 -27.05
N VAL A 242 -22.25 16.13 -26.16
CA VAL A 242 -22.44 15.37 -24.91
C VAL A 242 -23.05 16.22 -23.78
N LEU A 243 -22.58 17.47 -23.62
CA LEU A 243 -22.92 18.33 -22.48
C LEU A 243 -23.89 19.45 -22.84
N GLY A 244 -24.11 19.71 -24.14
CA GLY A 244 -24.78 20.90 -24.63
C GLY A 244 -23.84 22.10 -24.74
N LYS A 245 -24.19 23.02 -25.65
CA LYS A 245 -23.35 24.15 -26.07
C LYS A 245 -22.83 25.03 -24.94
N GLU A 246 -23.71 25.34 -23.98
CA GLU A 246 -23.38 26.23 -22.87
C GLU A 246 -22.33 25.61 -21.92
N LYS A 247 -22.52 24.35 -21.51
CA LYS A 247 -21.59 23.65 -20.63
C LYS A 247 -20.27 23.33 -21.32
N ALA A 248 -20.30 23.00 -22.61
CA ALA A 248 -19.09 22.78 -23.41
C ALA A 248 -18.23 24.05 -23.50
N SER A 249 -18.86 25.20 -23.74
CA SER A 249 -18.17 26.50 -23.76
C SER A 249 -17.55 26.83 -22.40
N GLN A 250 -18.28 26.59 -21.29
CA GLN A 250 -17.75 26.79 -19.93
C GLN A 250 -16.57 25.85 -19.63
N LEU A 251 -16.66 24.58 -20.01
CA LEU A 251 -15.63 23.58 -19.79
C LEU A 251 -14.32 23.95 -20.51
N LEU A 252 -14.42 24.40 -21.76
CA LEU A 252 -13.28 24.73 -22.62
C LEU A 252 -12.86 26.21 -22.53
N ALA A 253 -13.47 26.97 -21.63
CA ALA A 253 -13.14 28.38 -21.42
C ALA A 253 -11.66 28.54 -21.04
N GLY A 254 -10.97 29.41 -21.79
CA GLY A 254 -9.54 29.68 -21.59
C GLY A 254 -8.64 28.49 -21.93
N ALA A 255 -9.04 27.60 -22.83
CA ALA A 255 -8.18 26.52 -23.33
C ALA A 255 -6.97 27.08 -24.10
N PRO A 256 -5.72 26.84 -23.63
CA PRO A 256 -4.53 27.33 -24.29
C PRO A 256 -4.17 26.45 -25.49
N THR A 257 -4.28 27.01 -26.70
CA THR A 257 -3.91 26.34 -27.95
C THR A 257 -2.57 26.82 -28.49
N ASP A 258 -1.90 25.97 -29.25
CA ASP A 258 -0.76 26.38 -30.07
C ASP A 258 -1.20 27.12 -31.34
N MET A 259 -0.24 27.51 -32.19
CA MET A 259 -0.51 28.26 -33.42
C MET A 259 -1.41 27.51 -34.41
N ASP A 260 -1.47 26.18 -34.32
CA ASP A 260 -2.26 25.31 -35.18
C ASP A 260 -3.65 24.99 -34.58
N GLY A 261 -3.99 25.61 -33.43
CA GLY A 261 -5.26 25.38 -32.74
C GLY A 261 -5.31 24.08 -31.95
N ASN A 262 -4.14 23.47 -31.66
CA ASN A 262 -4.06 22.22 -30.92
C ASN A 262 -3.85 22.45 -29.42
N LEU A 263 -4.41 21.55 -28.64
CA LEU A 263 -4.33 21.47 -27.20
C LEU A 263 -3.45 20.28 -26.82
N SER A 264 -2.49 20.46 -25.91
CA SER A 264 -1.71 19.33 -25.39
C SER A 264 -2.56 18.44 -24.47
N TYR A 265 -2.17 17.17 -24.32
CA TYR A 265 -2.87 16.26 -23.39
C TYR A 265 -2.89 16.80 -21.95
N ALA A 266 -1.81 17.45 -21.53
CA ALA A 266 -1.71 18.05 -20.20
C ALA A 266 -2.75 19.18 -20.02
N HIS A 267 -2.94 20.03 -21.03
CA HIS A 267 -3.93 21.09 -20.99
C HIS A 267 -5.36 20.55 -21.03
N LEU A 268 -5.64 19.54 -21.85
CA LEU A 268 -6.95 18.87 -21.88
C LEU A 268 -7.28 18.23 -20.53
N THR A 269 -6.33 17.48 -19.97
CA THR A 269 -6.48 16.85 -18.66
C THR A 269 -6.77 17.92 -17.59
N ALA A 270 -5.99 19.01 -17.58
CA ALA A 270 -6.18 20.09 -16.63
C ALA A 270 -7.55 20.77 -16.75
N LEU A 271 -8.12 20.88 -17.96
CA LEU A 271 -9.48 21.39 -18.20
C LEU A 271 -10.55 20.46 -17.63
N LEU A 272 -10.42 19.16 -17.87
CA LEU A 272 -11.39 18.14 -17.46
C LEU A 272 -11.38 17.87 -15.96
N THR A 273 -10.26 18.12 -15.28
CA THR A 273 -10.12 17.94 -13.83
C THR A 273 -10.23 19.24 -13.04
N ARG A 274 -10.66 20.36 -13.65
CA ARG A 274 -10.88 21.61 -12.90
C ARG A 274 -11.97 21.39 -11.85
N PRO A 275 -11.77 21.86 -10.61
CA PRO A 275 -12.86 21.90 -9.65
C PRO A 275 -14.00 22.76 -10.20
N PRO A 276 -15.27 22.40 -9.95
CA PRO A 276 -16.39 23.22 -10.35
C PRO A 276 -16.27 24.61 -9.72
N PRO A 277 -16.71 25.67 -10.43
CA PRO A 277 -16.71 27.01 -9.85
C PRO A 277 -17.54 26.99 -8.54
N PRO A 278 -17.12 27.74 -7.51
CA PRO A 278 -17.90 27.84 -6.29
C PRO A 278 -19.31 28.34 -6.63
N LEU A 279 -20.33 27.68 -6.08
CA LEU A 279 -21.71 28.11 -6.24
C LEU A 279 -21.81 29.54 -5.69
N SER A 280 -21.98 30.52 -6.58
CA SER A 280 -22.27 31.90 -6.20
C SER A 280 -23.63 31.90 -5.48
N GLY A 281 -23.60 32.06 -4.16
CA GLY A 281 -24.77 32.37 -3.34
C GLY A 281 -25.16 33.84 -3.45
#